data_AF-A0A6G0WMV7-F1
#
_entry.id   AF-A0A6G0WMV7-F1
#
_cell.length_a   1.000
_cell.length_b   1.000
_cell.length_c   1.000
_cell.angle_alpha   90.00
_cell.angle_beta   90.00
_cell.angle_gamma   90.00
#
_symmetry.space_group_name_H-M   'P 1'
#
loop_
_entity.id
_entity.type
_entity.pdbx_description
1 polymer ?
#
loop_
_entity_poly.entity_id
_entity_poly.type
_entity_poly.pdbx_seq_one_letter_code
_entity_poly.pdbx_strand_id
1 'polypeptide(L)'
;MISKTMVPIHFASLSKILTSCLGAFDAFLVLVDVSHNNWDFNHFLGNAQYFITPVANLPSLHAVKSCYAFPIEASPEDLSEVAVFMMDHSLSTAVDHDGSHYLITAGSYAILDAANDICGDLVHTYPF
;
A
#
# COMPACT_ATOMS: atom_id res chain seq x y z
N MET A 1 -57.60 29.77 -2.95
CA MET A 1 -57.85 28.31 -2.78
C MET A 1 -57.05 27.60 -3.87
N ILE A 2 -55.79 27.25 -3.59
CA ILE A 2 -54.85 26.71 -4.58
C ILE A 2 -55.03 25.20 -4.63
N SER A 3 -55.39 24.71 -5.81
CA SER A 3 -55.62 23.30 -6.13
C SER A 3 -54.37 22.48 -5.83
N LYS A 4 -54.46 21.56 -4.86
CA LYS A 4 -53.44 20.53 -4.65
C LYS A 4 -53.50 19.58 -5.84
N THR A 5 -52.54 19.68 -6.74
CA THR A 5 -52.33 18.70 -7.82
C THR A 5 -52.18 17.31 -7.21
N MET A 6 -53.19 16.48 -7.41
CA MET A 6 -53.23 15.07 -7.02
C MET A 6 -52.25 14.31 -7.93
N VAL A 7 -51.01 14.10 -7.45
CA VAL A 7 -50.08 13.17 -8.10
C VAL A 7 -50.70 11.78 -7.99
N PRO A 8 -50.88 11.03 -9.10
CA PRO A 8 -51.51 9.73 -9.06
C PRO A 8 -50.72 8.80 -8.14
N ILE A 9 -51.43 8.12 -7.24
CA ILE A 9 -50.87 7.29 -6.14
C ILE A 9 -49.84 6.27 -6.66
N HIS A 10 -50.04 5.75 -7.87
CA HIS A 10 -49.10 4.87 -8.56
C HIS A 10 -47.74 5.51 -8.86
N PHE A 11 -47.69 6.79 -9.22
CA PHE A 11 -46.46 7.52 -9.52
C PHE A 11 -45.64 7.79 -8.25
N ALA A 12 -46.34 8.12 -7.16
CA ALA A 12 -45.72 8.29 -5.85
C ALA A 12 -45.21 6.97 -5.26
N SER A 13 -45.90 5.85 -5.50
CA SER A 13 -45.46 4.51 -5.11
C SER A 13 -44.25 4.04 -5.92
N LEU A 14 -44.27 4.24 -7.24
CA LEU A 14 -43.15 3.90 -8.13
C LEU A 14 -41.88 4.68 -7.78
N SER A 15 -42.00 5.99 -7.52
CA SER A 15 -40.87 6.82 -7.10
C SER A 15 -40.24 6.32 -5.79
N LYS A 16 -41.06 5.93 -4.80
CA LYS A 16 -40.56 5.37 -3.53
C LYS A 16 -39.84 4.04 -3.72
N ILE A 17 -40.37 3.17 -4.57
CA ILE A 17 -39.74 1.88 -4.90
C ILE A 17 -38.38 2.14 -5.58
N LEU A 18 -38.33 3.04 -6.57
CA LEU A 18 -37.10 3.38 -7.28
C LEU A 18 -36.03 3.93 -6.33
N THR A 19 -36.40 4.87 -5.45
CA THR A 19 -35.48 5.42 -4.44
C THR A 19 -35.00 4.36 -3.46
N SER A 20 -35.89 3.45 -3.03
CA SER A 20 -35.51 2.35 -2.15
C SER A 20 -34.55 1.36 -2.82
N CYS A 21 -34.77 1.04 -4.11
CA CYS A 21 -33.88 0.17 -4.87
C CYS A 21 -32.51 0.81 -5.08
N LEU A 22 -32.48 2.11 -5.39
CA LEU A 22 -31.22 2.85 -5.56
C LEU A 22 -30.43 2.88 -4.25
N GLY A 23 -31.07 3.21 -3.12
CA GLY A 23 -30.40 3.21 -1.82
C GLY A 23 -29.91 1.83 -1.40
N ALA A 24 -30.64 0.75 -1.72
CA ALA A 24 -30.18 -0.61 -1.46
C ALA A 24 -28.98 -0.98 -2.34
N PHE A 25 -28.98 -0.56 -3.60
CA PHE A 25 -27.86 -0.76 -4.52
C PHE A 25 -26.62 0.02 -4.08
N ASP A 26 -26.78 1.28 -3.69
CA ASP A 26 -25.69 2.11 -3.16
C ASP A 26 -25.10 1.50 -1.88
N ALA A 27 -25.94 1.05 -0.95
CA ALA A 27 -25.49 0.36 0.26
C ALA A 27 -24.72 -0.94 -0.05
N PHE A 28 -25.16 -1.69 -1.07
CA PHE A 28 -24.45 -2.87 -1.54
C PHE A 28 -23.09 -2.50 -2.15
N LEU A 29 -23.02 -1.47 -3.00
CA LEU A 29 -21.76 -1.00 -3.57
C LEU A 29 -20.78 -0.52 -2.50
N VAL A 30 -21.25 0.20 -1.46
CA VAL A 30 -20.41 0.59 -0.32
C VAL A 30 -19.91 -0.62 0.45
N LEU A 31 -20.74 -1.64 0.65
CA LEU A 31 -20.29 -2.88 1.30
C LEU A 31 -19.21 -3.59 0.47
N VAL A 32 -19.38 -3.65 -0.86
CA VAL A 32 -18.38 -4.23 -1.77
C VAL A 32 -17.08 -3.43 -1.70
N ASP A 33 -17.15 -2.09 -1.73
CA ASP A 33 -15.98 -1.23 -1.60
C ASP A 33 -15.24 -1.46 -0.28
N VAL A 34 -15.93 -1.38 0.86
CA VAL A 34 -15.31 -1.60 2.17
C VAL A 34 -14.77 -3.02 2.32
N SER A 35 -15.44 -4.04 1.78
CA SER A 35 -14.98 -5.42 1.90
C SER A 35 -13.81 -5.75 0.97
N HIS A 36 -13.90 -5.44 -0.32
CA HIS A 36 -12.90 -5.82 -1.31
C HIS A 36 -11.69 -4.89 -1.29
N ASN A 37 -11.91 -3.58 -1.20
CA ASN A 37 -10.80 -2.62 -1.15
C ASN A 37 -10.01 -2.77 0.15
N ASN A 38 -10.68 -2.97 1.30
CA ASN A 38 -9.98 -3.16 2.56
C ASN A 38 -9.36 -4.57 2.68
N TRP A 39 -9.94 -5.59 2.03
CA TRP A 39 -9.35 -6.93 1.96
C TRP A 39 -8.08 -6.93 1.10
N ASP A 40 -8.14 -6.36 -0.10
CA ASP A 40 -6.97 -6.25 -0.96
C ASP A 40 -5.91 -5.33 -0.35
N PHE A 41 -6.31 -4.24 0.30
CA PHE A 41 -5.40 -3.36 1.03
C PHE A 41 -4.75 -4.08 2.22
N ASN A 42 -5.52 -4.82 3.03
CA ASN A 42 -4.96 -5.57 4.15
C ASN A 42 -4.09 -6.75 3.69
N HIS A 43 -4.48 -7.44 2.62
CA HIS A 43 -3.65 -8.48 2.01
C HIS A 43 -2.35 -7.90 1.48
N PHE A 44 -2.42 -6.73 0.86
CA PHE A 44 -1.27 -5.98 0.39
C PHE A 44 -0.36 -5.51 1.54
N LEU A 45 -0.91 -4.96 2.63
CA LEU A 45 -0.14 -4.60 3.84
C LEU A 45 0.52 -5.84 4.46
N GLY A 46 -0.22 -6.95 4.56
CA GLY A 46 0.29 -8.22 5.05
C GLY A 46 1.40 -8.78 4.16
N ASN A 47 1.26 -8.64 2.83
CA ASN A 47 2.28 -9.06 1.89
C ASN A 47 3.56 -8.21 2.09
N ALA A 48 3.47 -6.91 2.34
CA ALA A 48 4.65 -6.06 2.52
C ALA A 48 5.66 -6.56 3.59
N GLN A 49 5.21 -7.36 4.57
CA GLN A 49 6.07 -7.90 5.63
C GLN A 49 7.21 -8.79 5.12
N TYR A 50 7.10 -9.41 3.93
CA TYR A 50 8.23 -10.20 3.39
C TYR A 50 9.47 -9.33 3.14
N PHE A 51 9.31 -8.03 2.85
CA PHE A 51 10.42 -7.10 2.66
C PHE A 51 11.17 -6.78 3.96
N ILE A 52 10.52 -6.93 5.11
CA ILE A 52 11.13 -6.70 6.42
C ILE A 52 11.96 -7.91 6.83
N THR A 53 11.60 -9.12 6.38
CA THR A 53 12.24 -10.37 6.82
C THR A 53 13.78 -10.36 6.74
N PRO A 54 14.42 -9.84 5.66
CA PRO A 54 15.89 -9.77 5.58
C PRO A 54 16.52 -8.81 6.60
N VAL A 55 15.78 -7.80 7.07
CA VAL A 55 16.29 -6.74 7.98
C VAL A 55 15.65 -6.79 9.37
N ALA A 56 14.82 -7.79 9.64
CA ALA A 56 14.00 -7.89 10.84
C ALA A 56 14.77 -7.89 12.18
N ASN A 57 16.08 -8.13 12.15
CA ASN A 57 16.95 -8.11 13.33
C ASN A 57 18.12 -7.11 13.17
N LEU A 58 18.02 -6.16 12.25
CA LEU A 58 19.08 -5.21 11.91
C LEU A 58 18.59 -3.79 12.19
N PRO A 59 18.76 -3.30 13.44
CA PRO A 59 18.15 -2.04 13.87
C PRO A 59 18.86 -0.79 13.33
N SER A 60 19.96 -0.97 12.59
CA SER A 60 20.73 0.12 12.02
C SER A 60 21.34 -0.27 10.68
N LEU A 61 21.61 0.73 9.87
CA LEU A 61 22.23 0.61 8.57
C LEU A 61 23.66 0.06 8.68
N HIS A 62 24.34 0.33 9.80
CA HIS A 62 25.63 -0.31 10.11
C HIS A 62 25.50 -1.82 10.27
N ALA A 63 24.45 -2.30 10.96
CA ALA A 63 24.18 -3.73 11.10
C ALA A 63 23.87 -4.36 9.73
N VAL A 64 23.09 -3.67 8.89
CA VAL A 64 22.82 -4.10 7.50
C VAL A 64 24.12 -4.21 6.70
N LYS A 65 25.02 -3.23 6.77
CA LYS A 65 26.34 -3.28 6.12
C LYS A 65 27.17 -4.49 6.57
N SER A 66 27.10 -4.85 7.85
CA SER A 66 27.87 -5.98 8.37
C SER A 66 27.35 -7.35 7.91
N CYS A 67 26.09 -7.42 7.49
CA CYS A 67 25.43 -8.66 7.08
C CYS A 67 25.31 -8.83 5.55
N TYR A 68 25.35 -7.73 4.79
CA TYR A 68 25.10 -7.73 3.35
C TYR A 68 26.22 -7.07 2.55
N ALA A 69 26.42 -7.58 1.33
CA ALA A 69 27.31 -6.96 0.35
C ALA A 69 26.56 -5.85 -0.40
N PHE A 70 27.24 -4.73 -0.60
CA PHE A 70 26.74 -3.59 -1.36
C PHE A 70 27.60 -3.36 -2.60
N PRO A 71 27.05 -2.78 -3.67
CA PRO A 71 27.85 -2.41 -4.82
C PRO A 71 28.98 -1.46 -4.44
N ILE A 72 30.06 -1.49 -5.22
CA ILE A 72 31.14 -0.50 -5.13
C ILE A 72 30.53 0.90 -5.36
N GLU A 73 30.84 1.87 -4.48
CA GLU A 73 30.34 3.25 -4.51
C GLU A 73 28.81 3.43 -4.31
N ALA A 74 28.10 2.38 -3.88
CA ALA A 74 26.68 2.46 -3.51
C ALA A 74 26.40 1.76 -2.18
N SER A 75 27.32 1.90 -1.24
CA SER A 75 27.20 1.37 0.11
C SER A 75 26.52 2.38 1.04
N PRO A 76 26.07 1.93 2.22
CA PRO A 76 25.66 2.83 3.30
C PRO A 76 26.62 3.98 3.63
N GLU A 77 27.91 3.83 3.36
CA GLU A 77 28.94 4.84 3.64
C GLU A 77 28.95 5.98 2.63
N ASP A 78 28.35 5.76 1.46
CA ASP A 78 28.25 6.73 0.36
C ASP A 78 27.00 7.62 0.51
N LEU A 79 26.17 7.37 1.52
CA LEU A 79 24.96 8.12 1.81
C LEU A 79 25.24 9.41 2.59
N SER A 80 24.37 10.41 2.38
CA SER A 80 24.37 11.60 3.23
C SER A 80 23.95 11.28 4.66
N GLU A 81 24.40 12.10 5.64
CA GLU A 81 24.01 11.97 7.06
C GLU A 81 22.48 11.93 7.26
N VAL A 82 21.73 12.72 6.47
CA VAL A 82 20.25 12.71 6.51
C VAL A 82 19.70 11.38 6.02
N ALA A 83 20.26 10.83 4.95
CA ALA A 83 19.85 9.53 4.42
C ALA A 83 20.16 8.40 5.42
N VAL A 84 21.33 8.43 6.06
CA VAL A 84 21.68 7.48 7.13
C VAL A 84 20.67 7.57 8.28
N PHE A 85 20.36 8.77 8.76
CA PHE A 85 19.35 8.98 9.81
C PHE A 85 17.98 8.44 9.42
N MET A 86 17.51 8.71 8.19
CA MET A 86 16.22 8.21 7.71
C MET A 86 16.19 6.68 7.62
N MET A 87 17.28 6.05 7.17
CA MET A 87 17.37 4.59 7.08
C MET A 87 17.42 3.94 8.47
N ASP A 88 18.23 4.47 9.39
CA ASP A 88 18.30 3.98 10.77
C ASP A 88 16.94 4.08 11.47
N HIS A 89 16.24 5.22 11.31
CA HIS A 89 14.90 5.38 11.84
C HIS A 89 13.93 4.33 11.25
N SER A 90 13.96 4.16 9.93
CA SER A 90 13.10 3.19 9.24
C SER A 90 13.38 1.75 9.67
N LEU A 91 14.65 1.39 9.86
CA LEU A 91 15.07 0.08 10.32
C LEU A 91 14.66 -0.16 11.78
N SER A 92 14.92 0.78 12.69
CA SER A 92 14.49 0.69 14.09
C SER A 92 12.98 0.51 14.18
N THR A 93 12.21 1.32 13.45
CA THR A 93 10.76 1.20 13.34
C THR A 93 10.31 -0.15 12.77
N ALA A 94 11.00 -0.67 11.77
CA ALA A 94 10.66 -1.96 11.17
C ALA A 94 10.92 -3.13 12.13
N VAL A 95 11.96 -3.04 12.96
CA VAL A 95 12.31 -4.05 13.98
C VAL A 95 11.38 -3.98 15.20
N ASP A 96 11.03 -2.79 15.67
CA ASP A 96 10.25 -2.61 16.91
C ASP A 96 8.83 -3.19 16.82
N HIS A 97 8.27 -3.33 15.60
CA HIS A 97 6.97 -3.99 15.33
C HIS A 97 5.83 -3.58 16.30
N ASP A 98 5.85 -2.35 16.80
CA ASP A 98 4.96 -1.87 17.86
C ASP A 98 3.51 -1.58 17.36
N GLY A 99 3.27 -1.78 16.06
CA GLY A 99 1.99 -1.58 15.40
C GLY A 99 1.67 -0.11 15.07
N SER A 100 2.59 0.82 15.34
CA SER A 100 2.42 2.24 14.99
C SER A 100 2.87 2.57 13.57
N HIS A 101 3.57 1.64 12.91
CA HIS A 101 4.08 1.79 11.56
C HIS A 101 3.64 0.63 10.65
N TYR A 102 3.29 0.96 9.41
CA TYR A 102 2.81 0.01 8.40
C TYR A 102 3.66 0.13 7.14
N LEU A 103 4.05 -1.01 6.57
CA LEU A 103 4.73 -1.07 5.29
C LEU A 103 3.69 -1.29 4.17
N ILE A 104 3.82 -0.51 3.10
CA ILE A 104 2.88 -0.45 1.96
C ILE A 104 3.70 -0.80 0.71
N THR A 105 3.23 -1.75 -0.12
CA THR A 105 4.07 -2.47 -1.08
C THR A 105 3.75 -2.35 -2.59
N ALA A 106 3.08 -1.36 -3.17
CA ALA A 106 2.74 -1.27 -4.63
C ALA A 106 2.25 -2.53 -5.44
N GLY A 107 2.21 -3.76 -4.91
CA GLY A 107 1.85 -5.00 -5.58
C GLY A 107 3.03 -5.68 -6.29
N SER A 108 2.72 -6.37 -7.38
CA SER A 108 3.72 -6.99 -8.26
C SER A 108 3.94 -6.12 -9.49
N TYR A 109 5.16 -6.10 -10.00
CA TYR A 109 5.54 -5.34 -11.19
C TYR A 109 6.02 -6.31 -12.26
N ALA A 110 5.35 -6.33 -13.41
CA ALA A 110 5.72 -7.20 -14.53
C ALA A 110 6.79 -6.51 -15.39
N ILE A 111 7.96 -7.14 -15.53
CA ILE A 111 9.00 -6.72 -16.47
C ILE A 111 8.64 -7.28 -17.84
N LEU A 112 8.28 -6.40 -18.76
CA LEU A 112 7.81 -6.71 -20.10
C LEU A 112 8.92 -6.50 -21.15
N ASP A 113 9.73 -5.46 -20.96
CA ASP A 113 10.83 -5.10 -21.84
C ASP A 113 11.94 -4.34 -21.09
N ALA A 114 13.01 -3.99 -21.81
CA ALA A 114 14.15 -3.29 -21.24
C ALA A 114 13.85 -1.85 -20.80
N ALA A 115 12.78 -1.21 -21.30
CA ALA A 115 12.41 0.14 -20.90
C ALA A 115 11.70 0.16 -19.53
N ASN A 116 11.21 -0.99 -19.07
CA ASN A 116 10.50 -1.12 -17.80
C ASN A 116 11.23 -2.05 -16.81
N ASP A 117 12.47 -2.43 -17.11
CA ASP A 117 13.29 -3.27 -16.23
C ASP A 117 13.87 -2.48 -15.05
N ILE A 118 13.13 -2.45 -13.94
CA ILE A 118 13.60 -1.88 -12.66
C ILE A 118 14.68 -2.72 -11.98
N CYS A 119 14.84 -3.99 -12.37
CA CYS A 119 15.86 -4.86 -11.80
C CYS A 119 17.23 -4.61 -12.41
N GLY A 120 17.29 -3.95 -13.58
CA GLY A 120 18.54 -3.47 -14.18
C GLY A 120 19.37 -2.61 -13.22
N ASP A 121 18.71 -1.82 -12.36
CA ASP A 121 19.35 -0.99 -11.33
C ASP A 121 20.04 -1.80 -10.23
N LEU A 122 19.80 -3.12 -10.14
CA LEU A 122 20.47 -4.00 -9.19
C LEU A 122 21.72 -4.68 -9.82
N VAL A 123 21.94 -4.52 -11.12
CA VAL A 123 23.06 -5.13 -11.85
C VAL A 123 24.30 -4.27 -11.69
N HIS A 124 25.00 -4.46 -10.58
CA HIS A 124 26.26 -3.77 -10.27
C HIS A 124 27.44 -4.71 -10.00
N THR A 125 28.62 -4.12 -9.79
CA THR A 125 29.81 -4.84 -9.32
C THR A 125 29.84 -4.84 -7.80
N TYR A 126 29.92 -6.03 -7.21
CA TYR A 126 29.97 -6.24 -5.77
C TYR A 126 31.37 -6.70 -5.35
N PRO A 127 31.86 -6.29 -4.16
CA PRO A 127 33.09 -6.81 -3.60
C PRO A 127 32.93 -8.30 -3.24
N PHE A 128 34.01 -9.07 -3.44
CA PHE A 128 34.13 -10.48 -3.06
C PHE A 128 34.58 -10.63 -1.60
#